data_AF-A0A134B3H7-F1
#
_entry.id   AF-A0A134B3H7-F1
#
_cell.length_a   1.000
_cell.length_b   1.000
_cell.length_c   1.000
_cell.angle_alpha   90.00
_cell.angle_beta   90.00
_cell.angle_gamma   90.00
#
_symmetry.space_group_name_H-M   'P 1'
#
loop_
_entity.id
_entity.type
_entity.pdbx_description
1 polymer ?
#
loop_
_entity_poly.entity_id
_entity_poly.type
_entity_poly.pdbx_seq_one_letter_code
_entity_poly.pdbx_strand_id
1 'polypeptide(L)'
;MQEESKEIYAPIKGRAYNYLIENGISIGDFCRKVGMSTSAFRGKDRKSELGGAVISRIIAEYPAIPVDWLLTGTSSHSSSTSSNSTLSSFPQRPTSNEEADRFGLHLVIEEKEKTIQNLQRMVSLLEEQIKTKDIQLTALIQAFQPTKSM
;
A
#
# COMPACT_ATOMS: atom_id res chain seq x y z
N MET A 1 26.59 4.69 -1.02
CA MET A 1 25.82 3.62 -1.69
C MET A 1 24.77 4.31 -2.53
N GLN A 2 24.60 3.88 -3.78
CA GLN A 2 23.77 4.55 -4.79
C GLN A 2 22.31 4.49 -4.39
N GLU A 3 21.63 5.63 -4.48
CA GLU A 3 20.21 5.77 -4.23
C GLU A 3 19.45 5.15 -5.41
N GLU A 4 19.00 3.91 -5.21
CA GLU A 4 18.24 3.15 -6.18
C GLU A 4 16.94 3.91 -6.44
N SER A 5 16.84 4.54 -7.62
CA SER A 5 15.68 5.33 -8.02
C SER A 5 14.43 4.46 -7.93
N LYS A 6 13.61 4.69 -6.91
CA LYS A 6 12.36 3.95 -6.66
C LYS A 6 11.48 4.10 -7.89
N GLU A 7 11.42 3.06 -8.72
CA GLU A 7 10.67 3.09 -9.97
C GLU A 7 9.19 3.31 -9.65
N ILE A 8 8.63 4.45 -10.09
CA ILE A 8 7.24 4.79 -9.82
C ILE A 8 6.36 4.15 -10.89
N TYR A 9 5.60 3.14 -10.47
CA TYR A 9 4.52 2.55 -11.27
C TYR A 9 3.18 3.21 -10.94
N ALA A 10 2.28 3.25 -11.92
CA ALA A 10 0.88 3.56 -11.66
C ALA A 10 0.26 2.53 -10.68
N PRO A 11 -0.70 2.90 -9.82
CA PRO A 11 -1.20 2.04 -8.74
C PRO A 11 -1.56 0.59 -9.11
N ILE A 12 -2.38 0.33 -10.13
CA ILE A 12 -2.79 -1.04 -10.51
C ILE A 12 -1.59 -1.79 -11.10
N LYS A 13 -0.85 -1.14 -11.99
CA LYS A 13 0.37 -1.70 -12.58
C LYS A 13 1.43 -2.05 -11.53
N GLY A 14 1.60 -1.20 -10.51
CA GLY A 14 2.53 -1.40 -9.41
C GLY A 14 2.13 -2.58 -8.53
N ARG A 15 0.83 -2.74 -8.25
CA ARG A 15 0.32 -3.93 -7.55
C ARG A 15 0.55 -5.20 -8.35
N ALA A 16 0.24 -5.20 -9.65
CA ALA A 16 0.54 -6.32 -10.53
C ALA A 16 2.05 -6.64 -10.50
N TYR A 17 2.91 -5.63 -10.65
CA TYR A 17 4.36 -5.80 -10.59
C TYR A 17 4.84 -6.45 -9.29
N ASN A 18 4.39 -5.95 -8.13
CA ASN A 18 4.77 -6.51 -6.83
C ASN A 18 4.33 -7.97 -6.69
N TYR A 19 3.10 -8.29 -7.11
CA TYR A 19 2.62 -9.67 -7.12
C TYR A 19 3.53 -10.59 -7.95
N LEU A 20 3.99 -10.14 -9.13
CA LEU A 20 4.90 -10.93 -9.96
C LEU A 20 6.22 -11.21 -9.25
N ILE A 21 6.80 -10.20 -8.59
CA ILE A 21 8.05 -10.35 -7.83
C ILE A 21 7.88 -11.33 -6.67
N GLU A 22 6.82 -11.16 -5.86
CA GLU A 22 6.53 -12.00 -4.70
C GLU A 22 6.29 -13.48 -5.07
N ASN A 23 5.73 -13.73 -6.25
CA ASN A 23 5.41 -15.08 -6.73
C ASN A 23 6.46 -15.63 -7.71
N GLY A 24 7.58 -14.94 -7.92
CA GLY A 24 8.64 -15.38 -8.83
C GLY A 24 8.22 -15.49 -10.31
N ILE A 25 7.21 -14.73 -10.72
CA ILE A 25 6.69 -14.72 -12.08
C ILE A 25 7.49 -13.71 -12.91
N SER A 26 8.05 -14.15 -14.04
CA SER A 26 8.81 -13.23 -14.89
C SER A 26 7.89 -12.22 -15.59
N ILE A 27 8.34 -10.97 -15.68
CA ILE A 27 7.63 -9.90 -16.40
C ILE A 27 7.43 -10.28 -17.87
N GLY A 28 8.41 -10.95 -18.48
CA GLY A 28 8.32 -11.41 -19.87
C GLY A 28 7.18 -12.40 -20.08
N ASP A 29 7.03 -13.37 -19.19
CA ASP A 29 5.97 -14.38 -19.26
C ASP A 29 4.61 -13.76 -18.99
N PHE A 30 4.53 -12.88 -17.98
CA PHE A 30 3.33 -12.11 -17.70
C PHE A 30 2.88 -11.29 -18.90
N CYS A 31 3.78 -10.48 -19.45
CA CYS A 31 3.48 -9.63 -20.60
C CYS A 31 2.98 -10.45 -21.80
N ARG A 32 3.60 -11.60 -22.07
CA ARG A 32 3.18 -12.50 -23.14
C ARG A 32 1.78 -13.07 -22.92
N LYS A 33 1.45 -13.52 -21.71
CA LYS A 33 0.12 -14.07 -21.39
C LYS A 33 -1.00 -13.03 -21.50
N VAL A 34 -0.77 -11.82 -20.99
CA VAL A 34 -1.80 -10.76 -20.98
C VAL A 34 -1.83 -9.94 -22.28
N GLY A 35 -0.97 -10.27 -23.24
CA GLY A 35 -0.93 -9.66 -24.56
C GLY A 35 -0.42 -8.21 -24.55
N MET A 36 0.67 -7.96 -23.82
CA MET A 36 1.34 -6.65 -23.77
C MET A 36 2.85 -6.78 -24.01
N SER A 37 3.50 -5.65 -24.34
CA SER A 37 4.95 -5.57 -24.47
C SER A 37 5.61 -5.37 -23.10
N THR A 38 6.80 -5.94 -22.91
CA THR A 38 7.64 -5.71 -21.72
C THR A 38 8.09 -4.26 -21.58
N SER A 39 8.05 -3.47 -22.67
CA SER A 39 8.30 -2.03 -22.64
C SER A 39 7.31 -1.27 -21.75
N ALA A 40 6.11 -1.82 -21.51
CA ALA A 40 5.11 -1.22 -20.63
C ALA A 40 5.55 -1.11 -19.16
N PHE A 41 6.57 -1.87 -18.77
CA PHE A 41 7.22 -1.81 -17.45
C PHE A 41 8.55 -1.04 -17.48
N ARG A 42 8.81 -0.26 -18.54
CA ARG A 42 10.07 0.48 -18.74
C ARG A 42 9.79 1.96 -19.02
N GLY A 43 10.76 2.81 -18.66
CA GLY A 43 10.75 4.23 -19.01
C GLY A 43 9.50 4.98 -18.56
N LYS A 44 8.92 5.78 -19.47
CA LYS A 44 7.75 6.63 -19.19
C LYS A 44 6.46 5.82 -19.01
N ASP A 45 6.36 4.64 -19.64
CA ASP A 45 5.15 3.82 -19.63
C ASP A 45 4.86 3.21 -18.25
N ARG A 46 5.83 3.20 -17.33
CA ARG A 46 5.62 2.80 -15.94
C ARG A 46 4.53 3.61 -15.25
N LYS A 47 4.41 4.89 -15.61
CA LYS A 47 3.48 5.85 -15.00
C LYS A 47 2.07 5.80 -15.56
N SER A 48 1.86 5.15 -16.71
CA SER A 48 0.52 4.93 -17.26
C SER A 48 -0.12 3.72 -16.61
N GLU A 49 -1.46 3.70 -16.56
CA GLU A 49 -2.18 2.54 -16.04
C GLU A 49 -2.32 1.40 -17.07
N LEU A 50 -2.71 0.23 -16.57
CA LEU A 50 -3.14 -0.87 -17.42
C LEU A 50 -4.52 -0.57 -18.01
N GLY A 51 -4.68 -0.74 -19.32
CA GLY A 51 -5.98 -0.59 -19.98
C GLY A 51 -6.95 -1.71 -19.59
N GLY A 52 -8.25 -1.43 -19.65
CA GLY A 52 -9.30 -2.38 -19.23
C GLY A 52 -9.20 -3.76 -19.90
N ALA A 53 -8.85 -3.82 -21.19
CA ALA A 53 -8.66 -5.09 -21.91
C ALA A 53 -7.50 -5.93 -21.34
N VAL A 54 -6.42 -5.29 -20.86
CA VAL A 54 -5.30 -5.99 -20.22
C VAL A 54 -5.72 -6.48 -18.85
N ILE A 55 -6.47 -5.67 -18.09
CA ILE A 55 -7.03 -6.07 -16.79
C ILE A 55 -7.92 -7.30 -16.94
N SER A 56 -8.85 -7.32 -17.91
CA SER A 56 -9.70 -8.50 -18.16
C SER A 56 -8.88 -9.77 -18.43
N ARG A 57 -7.76 -9.66 -19.15
CA ARG A 57 -6.87 -10.80 -19.40
C ARG A 57 -6.07 -11.21 -18.17
N ILE A 58 -5.65 -10.28 -17.32
CA ILE A 58 -5.02 -10.60 -16.04
C ILE A 58 -5.97 -11.46 -15.20
N ILE A 59 -7.24 -11.08 -15.12
CA ILE A 59 -8.25 -11.82 -14.35
C ILE A 59 -8.43 -13.25 -14.91
N ALA A 60 -8.42 -13.40 -16.23
CA ALA A 60 -8.56 -14.71 -16.88
C ALA A 60 -7.32 -15.61 -16.72
N GLU A 61 -6.12 -15.06 -16.89
CA GLU A 61 -4.86 -15.82 -16.90
C GLU A 61 -4.25 -16.02 -15.50
N TYR A 62 -4.61 -15.15 -14.55
CA TYR A 62 -4.11 -15.14 -13.18
C TYR A 62 -5.26 -15.09 -12.16
N PRO A 63 -6.11 -16.14 -12.09
CA PRO A 63 -7.26 -16.16 -11.18
C PRO A 63 -6.87 -16.14 -9.69
N ALA A 64 -5.60 -16.40 -9.37
CA ALA A 64 -5.06 -16.28 -8.02
C ALA A 64 -4.87 -14.82 -7.57
N ILE A 65 -4.93 -13.84 -8.49
CA ILE A 65 -4.89 -12.42 -8.16
C ILE A 65 -6.31 -11.96 -7.82
N PRO A 66 -6.61 -11.54 -6.58
CA PRO A 66 -7.93 -11.03 -6.24
C PRO A 66 -8.20 -9.72 -7.00
N VAL A 67 -9.31 -9.68 -7.74
CA VAL A 67 -9.67 -8.53 -8.59
C VAL A 67 -9.82 -7.25 -7.79
N ASP A 68 -10.49 -7.33 -6.64
CA ASP A 68 -10.68 -6.18 -5.75
C ASP A 68 -9.34 -5.62 -5.31
N TRP A 69 -8.44 -6.48 -4.81
CA TRP A 69 -7.10 -6.06 -4.43
C TRP A 69 -6.31 -5.45 -5.59
N LEU A 70 -6.41 -6.02 -6.80
CA LEU A 70 -5.72 -5.49 -7.97
C LEU A 70 -6.20 -4.07 -8.30
N LEU A 71 -7.51 -3.80 -8.21
CA LEU A 71 -8.10 -2.52 -8.59
C LEU A 71 -8.03 -1.45 -7.49
N THR A 72 -8.26 -1.84 -6.24
CA THR A 72 -8.39 -0.90 -5.10
C THR A 72 -7.19 -0.92 -4.17
N GLY A 73 -6.40 -2.01 -4.17
CA GLY A 73 -5.34 -2.26 -3.19
C GLY A 73 -5.84 -2.80 -1.86
N THR A 74 -7.15 -3.07 -1.71
CA THR A 74 -7.74 -3.63 -0.49
C THR A 74 -8.06 -5.11 -0.70
N SER A 75 -7.54 -5.99 0.17
CA SER A 75 -7.99 -7.38 0.22
C SER A 75 -9.23 -7.45 1.09
N SER A 76 -10.42 -7.29 0.50
CA SER A 76 -11.65 -7.57 1.24
C SER A 76 -11.72 -9.07 1.51
N HIS A 77 -11.41 -9.50 2.73
CA HIS A 77 -11.60 -10.87 3.18
C HIS A 77 -13.09 -11.08 3.47
N SER A 78 -13.90 -11.19 2.43
CA SER A 78 -15.31 -11.56 2.60
C SER A 78 -15.41 -13.07 2.77
N SER A 79 -15.20 -13.52 4.00
CA SER A 79 -15.53 -14.89 4.41
C SER A 79 -17.02 -14.97 4.72
N SER A 80 -17.84 -15.43 3.78
CA SER A 80 -19.02 -16.25 4.09
C SER A 80 -19.75 -16.72 2.83
N THR A 81 -19.54 -18.00 2.57
CA THR A 81 -20.36 -18.97 1.84
C THR A 81 -21.86 -18.73 1.93
N SER A 82 -22.54 -18.77 0.77
CA SER A 82 -23.84 -19.42 0.64
C SER A 82 -24.03 -19.85 -0.81
N SER A 83 -23.83 -21.14 -1.04
CA SER A 83 -24.39 -21.88 -2.15
C SER A 83 -25.90 -21.68 -2.20
N ASN A 84 -26.42 -21.20 -3.34
CA ASN A 84 -27.61 -21.73 -4.00
C ASN A 84 -27.70 -21.13 -5.42
N SER A 85 -27.67 -22.02 -6.42
CA SER A 85 -28.01 -21.69 -7.81
C SER A 85 -29.49 -21.34 -7.92
N THR A 86 -29.80 -20.18 -8.48
CA THR A 86 -31.00 -19.97 -9.31
C THR A 86 -30.77 -18.81 -10.27
N LEU A 87 -30.98 -19.09 -11.55
CA LEU A 87 -31.03 -18.11 -12.63
C LEU A 87 -32.20 -17.13 -12.45
N SER A 88 -31.97 -15.91 -12.94
CA SER A 88 -32.93 -14.90 -13.40
C SER A 88 -33.31 -13.73 -12.47
N SER A 89 -33.29 -12.57 -13.12
CA SER A 89 -33.86 -11.26 -12.78
C SER A 89 -33.02 -10.32 -11.91
N PHE A 90 -32.79 -9.15 -12.51
CA PHE A 90 -32.08 -7.96 -12.02
C PHE A 90 -32.24 -7.72 -10.50
N PRO A 91 -31.15 -7.41 -9.76
CA PRO A 91 -31.28 -6.96 -8.38
C PRO A 91 -31.58 -5.47 -8.35
N GLN A 92 -32.80 -5.12 -7.91
CA GLN A 92 -33.02 -3.86 -7.21
C GLN A 92 -32.15 -3.86 -5.94
N ARG A 93 -31.44 -2.75 -5.72
CA ARG A 93 -30.55 -2.53 -4.57
C ARG A 93 -31.34 -2.54 -3.25
N PRO A 94 -31.10 -3.46 -2.31
CA PRO A 94 -31.68 -3.36 -0.98
C PRO A 94 -30.92 -2.30 -0.16
N THR A 95 -31.67 -1.36 0.41
CA THR A 95 -31.19 -0.23 1.22
C THR A 95 -30.80 -0.64 2.65
N SER A 96 -30.33 -1.87 2.87
CA SER A 96 -29.97 -2.41 4.20
C SER A 96 -28.47 -2.41 4.50
N ASN A 97 -27.61 -2.16 3.49
CA ASN A 97 -26.16 -2.32 3.65
C ASN A 97 -25.43 -1.05 4.11
N GLU A 98 -26.04 0.13 3.98
CA GLU A 98 -25.38 1.41 4.28
C GLU A 98 -25.08 1.60 5.78
N GLU A 99 -25.80 0.90 6.66
CA GLU A 99 -25.57 0.98 8.12
C GLU A 99 -24.45 0.05 8.58
N ALA A 100 -24.37 -1.15 8.01
CA ALA A 100 -23.30 -2.10 8.26
C ALA A 100 -21.96 -1.57 7.74
N ASP A 101 -21.96 -0.96 6.55
CA ASP A 101 -20.77 -0.33 5.96
C ASP A 101 -20.28 0.87 6.81
N ARG A 102 -21.20 1.68 7.35
CA ARG A 102 -20.86 2.81 8.23
C ARG A 102 -20.28 2.37 9.57
N PHE A 103 -20.79 1.29 10.15
CA PHE A 103 -20.28 0.74 11.41
C PHE A 103 -18.89 0.12 11.23
N GLY A 104 -18.69 -0.65 10.16
CA GLY A 104 -17.37 -1.19 9.81
C GLY A 104 -16.34 -0.08 9.58
N LEU A 105 -16.73 0.99 8.89
CA LEU A 105 -15.86 2.15 8.68
C LEU A 105 -15.52 2.87 10.00
N HIS A 106 -16.49 3.00 10.91
CA HIS A 106 -16.25 3.62 12.22
C HIS A 106 -15.23 2.84 13.06
N LEU A 107 -15.31 1.51 13.08
CA LEU A 107 -14.35 0.65 13.77
C LEU A 107 -12.93 0.80 13.21
N VAL A 108 -12.79 0.82 11.89
CA VAL A 108 -11.49 1.03 11.23
C VAL A 108 -10.92 2.40 11.58
N ILE A 109 -11.76 3.45 11.58
CA ILE A 109 -11.32 4.80 11.97
C ILE A 109 -10.83 4.81 13.43
N GLU A 110 -11.55 4.17 14.36
CA GLU A 110 -11.17 4.11 15.76
C GLU A 110 -9.81 3.42 15.98
N GLU A 111 -9.58 2.29 15.31
CA GLU A 111 -8.31 1.57 15.39
C GLU A 111 -7.15 2.38 14.79
N LYS A 112 -7.40 3.07 13.67
CA LYS A 112 -6.41 3.96 13.06
C LYS A 112 -6.10 5.15 13.96
N GLU A 113 -7.09 5.73 14.62
CA GLU A 113 -6.90 6.84 15.55
C GLU A 113 -6.04 6.41 16.75
N LYS A 114 -6.27 5.21 17.31
CA LYS A 114 -5.39 4.64 18.36
C LYS A 114 -3.94 4.48 17.87
N THR A 115 -3.77 4.02 16.64
CA THR A 115 -2.43 3.88 16.03
C THR A 115 -1.76 5.24 15.87
N ILE A 116 -2.48 6.25 15.37
CA ILE A 116 -1.99 7.62 15.22
C ILE A 116 -1.56 8.19 16.56
N GLN A 117 -2.38 8.03 17.61
CA GLN A 117 -2.04 8.49 18.96
C GLN A 117 -0.77 7.82 19.51
N ASN A 118 -0.62 6.50 19.29
CA ASN A 118 0.57 5.79 19.73
C ASN A 118 1.83 6.27 18.98
N LEU A 119 1.73 6.45 17.66
CA LEU A 119 2.83 6.99 16.85
C LEU A 119 3.21 8.41 17.30
N GLN A 120 2.24 9.29 17.54
CA GLN A 120 2.47 10.64 18.05
C GLN A 120 3.18 10.62 19.41
N ARG A 121 2.79 9.70 20.31
CA ARG A 121 3.44 9.52 21.61
C ARG A 121 4.91 9.11 21.47
N MET A 122 5.19 8.16 20.58
CA MET A 122 6.57 7.72 20.34
C MET A 122 7.43 8.83 19.74
N VAL A 123 6.90 9.60 18.79
CA VAL A 123 7.61 10.75 18.21
C VAL A 123 7.94 11.77 19.30
N SER A 124 6.97 12.13 20.15
CA SER A 124 7.18 13.07 21.24
C SER A 124 8.28 12.60 22.22
N LEU A 125 8.30 11.30 22.57
CA LEU A 125 9.35 10.74 23.42
C LEU A 125 10.73 10.81 22.76
N LEU A 126 10.82 10.53 21.46
CA LEU A 126 12.08 10.59 20.73
C LEU A 126 12.60 12.03 20.62
N GLU A 127 11.72 13.00 20.37
CA GLU A 127 12.06 14.42 20.35
C GLU A 127 12.62 14.89 21.71
N GLU A 128 12.00 14.47 22.82
CA GLU A 128 12.49 14.77 24.16
C GLU A 128 13.88 14.16 24.40
N GLN A 129 14.09 12.90 23.99
CA GLN A 129 15.40 12.26 24.11
C GLN A 129 16.48 12.96 23.28
N ILE A 130 16.16 13.44 22.09
CA ILE A 130 17.09 14.22 21.26
C ILE A 130 17.46 15.52 21.98
N LYS A 131 16.46 16.24 22.48
CA LYS A 131 16.67 17.48 23.25
C LYS A 131 17.56 17.26 24.47
N THR A 132 17.35 16.19 25.23
CA THR A 132 18.21 15.86 26.38
C THR A 132 19.65 15.60 25.94
N LYS A 133 19.84 14.84 24.85
CA LYS A 133 21.18 14.56 24.31
C LYS A 133 21.88 15.84 23.83
N ASP A 134 21.16 16.77 23.21
CA ASP A 134 21.72 18.05 22.77
C ASP A 134 22.18 18.92 23.95
N ILE A 135 21.41 18.94 25.04
CA ILE A 135 21.81 19.62 26.29
C ILE A 135 23.07 18.99 26.86
N GLN A 136 23.12 17.66 26.94
CA GLN A 136 24.30 16.93 27.45
C GLN A 136 25.54 17.19 26.59
N LEU A 137 25.39 17.19 25.27
CA LEU A 137 26.45 17.48 24.33
C LEU A 137 26.97 18.92 24.50
N THR A 138 26.06 19.88 24.64
CA THR A 138 26.41 21.30 24.86
C THR A 138 27.19 21.47 26.17
N ALA A 139 26.73 20.85 27.25
CA ALA A 139 27.41 20.89 28.55
C ALA A 139 28.82 20.28 28.47
N LEU A 140 28.97 19.15 27.75
CA LEU A 140 30.26 18.52 27.53
C LEU A 140 31.20 19.44 26.75
N ILE A 141 30.72 20.04 25.64
CA ILE A 141 31.50 20.98 24.84
C ILE A 141 31.99 22.15 25.71
N GLN A 142 31.13 22.70 26.57
CA GLN A 142 31.46 23.81 27.47
C GLN A 142 32.50 23.41 28.52
N ALA A 143 32.41 22.21 29.09
CA ALA A 143 33.36 21.71 30.08
C ALA A 143 34.78 21.53 29.51
N PHE A 144 34.88 21.29 28.20
CA PHE A 144 36.16 21.17 27.49
C PHE A 144 36.61 22.45 26.78
N GLN A 145 35.88 23.56 26.85
CA GLN A 145 36.40 24.85 26.40
C GLN A 145 37.45 25.35 27.41
N PRO A 146 38.67 25.68 26.99
CA PRO A 146 39.67 26.24 27.90
C PRO A 146 39.16 27.59 28.43
N THR A 147 39.12 27.75 29.76
CA THR A 147 38.90 29.06 30.37
C THR A 147 40.01 29.98 29.88
N LYS A 148 39.65 30.96 29.05
CA LYS A 148 40.57 32.01 28.62
C LYS A 148 40.93 32.81 29.88
N SER A 149 42.02 32.40 30.55
CA SER A 149 42.59 33.16 31.67
C SER A 149 42.95 34.55 31.16
N MET A 150 42.50 35.56 31.91
CA MET A 150 42.99 36.94 31.82
C MET A 150 44.49 36.99 32.10
#